data_AF-A0A9D5STY4-F1
#
_entry.id   AF-A0A9D5STY4-F1
#
_cell.length_a   1.000
_cell.length_b   1.000
_cell.length_c   1.000
_cell.angle_alpha   90.00
_cell.angle_beta   90.00
_cell.angle_gamma   90.00
#
_symmetry.space_group_name_H-M   'P 1'
#
loop_
_entity.id
_entity.type
_entity.pdbx_description
1 polymer ?
#
loop_
_entity_poly.entity_id
_entity_poly.type
_entity_poly.pdbx_seq_one_letter_code
_entity_poly.pdbx_strand_id
1 'polypeptide(L)' 'MAYVPFQEWEEPFCEMEALCVGTLFPSLEKPFLGKRGCCND' A
#
# COMPACT_ATOMS: atom_id res chain seq x y z
N MET A 1 5.01 -7.61 -20.61
CA MET A 1 4.81 -6.29 -19.99
C MET A 1 3.71 -6.45 -18.94
N ALA A 2 3.96 -6.12 -17.68
CA ALA A 2 2.93 -6.21 -16.64
C ALA A 2 2.09 -4.93 -16.65
N TYR A 3 0.79 -5.08 -16.41
CA TYR A 3 -0.12 -3.95 -16.24
C TYR A 3 0.12 -3.30 -14.87
N VAL A 4 0.23 -1.98 -14.85
CA VAL A 4 0.24 -1.20 -13.60
C VAL A 4 -1.17 -0.61 -13.43
N PRO A 5 -1.87 -0.92 -12.33
CA PRO A 5 -3.18 -0.34 -12.07
C PRO A 5 -3.08 1.17 -11.91
N PHE A 6 -4.06 1.88 -12.44
CA PHE A 6 -4.20 3.31 -12.19
C PHE A 6 -4.56 3.53 -10.72
N GLN A 7 -3.79 4.36 -10.03
CA GLN A 7 -4.06 4.75 -8.65
C GLN A 7 -4.85 6.06 -8.65
N GLU A 8 -6.03 6.04 -8.04
CA GLU A 8 -6.84 7.25 -7.87
C GLU A 8 -6.21 8.19 -6.84
N TRP A 9 -6.43 9.49 -7.01
CA TRP A 9 -5.98 10.47 -6.03
C TRP A 9 -6.99 10.56 -4.88
N GLU A 10 -6.51 10.32 -3.66
CA GLU A 10 -7.28 10.45 -2.43
C GLU A 10 -6.63 11.48 -1.49
N GLU A 11 -7.34 11.84 -0.42
CA GLU A 11 -6.80 12.74 0.60
C GLU A 11 -5.59 12.07 1.30
N PRO A 12 -4.39 12.65 1.19
CA PRO A 12 -3.19 12.05 1.76
C PRO A 12 -3.16 12.20 3.28
N PHE A 13 -2.41 11.33 3.94
CA PHE A 13 -2.08 11.51 5.35
C PHE A 13 -1.27 12.79 5.59
N CYS A 14 -1.32 13.28 6.84
CA CYS A 14 -0.39 14.29 7.30
C CYS A 14 1.05 13.77 7.17
N GLU A 15 2.02 14.66 6.89
CA GLU A 15 3.41 14.30 6.60
C GLU A 15 4.04 13.38 7.66
N MET A 16 3.78 13.66 8.94
CA MET A 16 4.31 12.88 10.06
C MET A 16 3.67 11.50 10.14
N GLU A 17 2.38 11.40 9.84
CA GLU A 17 1.64 10.14 9.85
C GLU A 17 2.05 9.28 8.65
N ALA A 18 2.14 9.87 7.46
CA ALA A 18 2.61 9.21 6.25
C ALA A 18 4.01 8.61 6.43
N LEU A 19 4.90 9.35 7.12
CA LEU A 19 6.25 8.87 7.45
C LEU A 19 6.22 7.69 8.41
N CYS A 20 5.35 7.71 9.43
CA CYS A 20 5.21 6.62 10.39
C CYS A 20 4.62 5.35 9.75
N VAL A 21 3.59 5.50 8.91
CA VAL A 21 2.88 4.39 8.25
C VAL A 21 3.67 3.83 7.07
N GLY A 22 4.50 4.66 6.43
CA GLY A 22 5.31 4.29 5.26
C GLY A 22 4.56 4.38 3.93
N THR A 23 3.36 4.97 3.92
CA THR A 23 2.57 5.23 2.72
C THR A 23 1.86 6.58 2.84
N LEU A 24 1.79 7.35 1.75
CA LEU A 24 1.06 8.62 1.72
C LEU A 24 -0.47 8.44 1.64
N PHE A 25 -0.89 7.31 1.08
CA PHE A 25 -2.27 7.04 0.68
C PHE A 25 -2.91 6.02 1.60
N PRO A 26 -4.05 6.36 2.27
CA PRO A 26 -4.78 5.42 3.13
C PRO A 26 -5.12 4.08 2.47
N SER A 27 -5.45 4.07 1.17
CA SER A 27 -5.73 2.85 0.40
C SER A 27 -4.55 1.87 0.31
N LEU A 28 -3.33 2.36 0.52
CA LEU A 28 -2.09 1.58 0.50
C LEU A 28 -1.66 1.10 1.90
N GLU A 29 -2.25 1.64 2.97
CA GLU A 29 -2.05 1.14 4.33
C GLU A 29 -2.76 -0.22 4.48
N LYS A 30 -2.08 -1.27 4.03
CA LYS A 30 -2.58 -2.65 4.11
C LYS A 30 -1.89 -3.36 5.26
N PRO A 31 -2.64 -4.07 6.13
CA PRO A 31 -2.03 -4.85 7.20
C PRO A 31 -1.03 -5.82 6.60
N PHE A 32 0.13 -5.99 7.25
CA PHE A 32 1.10 -6.99 6.84
C PHE A 32 0.56 -8.38 7.17
N LEU A 33 -0.24 -8.95 6.26
CA LEU A 33 -0.93 -10.23 6.46
C LEU A 33 0.00 -11.45 6.35
N GLY A 34 1.34 -11.26 6.34
CA GLY A 34 2.32 -12.33 6.48
C GLY A 34 2.32 -13.40 5.39
N LYS A 35 1.41 -13.35 4.41
CA LYS A 35 1.48 -14.14 3.19
C LYS A 35 2.58 -13.55 2.31
N ARG A 36 3.83 -13.88 2.64
CA ARG A 36 4.84 -14.09 1.59
C ARG A 36 4.19 -14.98 0.54
N GLY A 37 4.51 -14.81 -0.74
CA GLY A 37 4.03 -15.72 -1.79
C GLY A 37 4.45 -17.15 -1.45
N CYS A 38 3.66 -17.84 -0.63
CA CYS A 38 3.73 -19.27 -0.46
C CYS A 38 3.36 -19.79 -1.84
N CYS A 39 4.36 -20.33 -2.52
CA CYS A 39 4.22 -21.43 -3.44
C CYS A 39 2.96 -22.23 -3.08
N ASN A 40 1.92 -22.12 -3.90
CA ASN A 40 0.74 -22.97 -3.77
C ASN A 40 1.21 -24.41 -4.05
N ASP A 41 1.04 -25.31 -3.07
CA ASP A 41 0.89 -26.75 -3.29
C ASP A 41 -0.56 -27.06 -3.71
#